data_AF-K0ZLD9-F1
#
_entry.id   AF-K0ZLD9-F1
#
_cell.length_a   1.000
_cell.length_b   1.000
_cell.length_c   1.000
_cell.angle_alpha   90.00
_cell.angle_beta   90.00
_cell.angle_gamma   90.00
#
_symmetry.space_group_name_H-M   'P 1'
#
loop_
_entity.id
_entity.type
_entity.pdbx_description
1 polymer ?
#
loop_
_entity_poly.entity_id
_entity_poly.type
_entity_poly.pdbx_seq_one_letter_code
_entity_poly.pdbx_strand_id
1 'polypeptide(L)'
;MINKKQFRIFTIVDLDKEEEYLREMHLKGWRYRTSRFGFFYFCQCQPDDVIYRIYDSRFLKKYKHELQDFRNSGWELIETGFCSILR
;
A
#
# COMPACT_ATOMS: atom_id res chain seq x y z
N MET A 1 -15.23 -14.90 -1.83
CA MET A 1 -14.39 -13.72 -1.53
C MET A 1 -14.67 -12.66 -2.58
N ILE A 2 -15.19 -11.50 -2.17
CA ILE A 2 -15.50 -10.41 -3.11
C ILE A 2 -14.20 -9.66 -3.41
N ASN A 3 -13.81 -9.60 -4.68
CA ASN A 3 -12.66 -8.83 -5.14
C ASN A 3 -13.16 -7.55 -5.80
N LYS A 4 -12.59 -6.41 -5.42
CA LYS A 4 -12.89 -5.11 -6.02
C LYS A 4 -11.66 -4.63 -6.77
N LYS A 5 -11.84 -4.27 -8.04
CA LYS A 5 -10.80 -3.67 -8.87
C LYS A 5 -11.17 -2.21 -9.09
N GLN A 6 -10.28 -1.30 -8.69
CA GLN A 6 -10.43 0.13 -8.94
C GLN A 6 -9.28 0.60 -9.81
N PHE A 7 -9.58 1.40 -10.83
CA PHE A 7 -8.56 2.07 -11.61
C PHE A 7 -8.38 3.49 -11.08
N ARG A 8 -7.16 3.82 -10.67
CA ARG A 8 -6.78 5.16 -10.24
C ARG A 8 -5.31 5.38 -10.53
N ILE A 9 -4.96 6.51 -11.12
CA ILE A 9 -3.57 6.87 -11.36
C ILE A 9 -3.23 7.93 -10.33
N PHE A 10 -2.34 7.61 -9.41
CA PHE A 10 -1.71 8.60 -8.54
C PHE A 10 -0.33 8.92 -9.11
N THR A 11 -0.01 10.20 -9.19
CA THR A 11 1.33 10.69 -9.50
C THR A 11 2.21 10.62 -8.25
N ILE A 12 3.53 10.49 -8.42
CA ILE A 12 4.53 10.43 -7.32
C ILE A 12 4.42 11.60 -6.31
N VAL A 13 3.78 12.70 -6.69
CA VAL A 13 3.54 13.86 -5.81
C VAL A 13 2.36 13.63 -4.85
N ASP A 14 1.44 12.72 -5.18
CA ASP A 14 0.21 12.45 -4.45
C ASP A 14 0.28 11.17 -3.60
N LEU A 15 1.48 10.73 -3.20
CA LEU A 15 1.67 9.52 -2.38
C LEU A 15 0.92 9.60 -1.04
N ASP A 16 0.93 10.77 -0.39
CA ASP A 16 0.20 11.03 0.85
C ASP A 16 -1.32 10.80 0.69
N LYS A 17 -1.88 11.22 -0.45
CA LYS A 17 -3.30 10.98 -0.78
C LYS A 17 -3.57 9.50 -1.09
N GLU A 18 -2.59 8.79 -1.65
CA GLU A 18 -2.70 7.35 -1.90
C GLU A 18 -2.70 6.57 -0.58
N GLU A 19 -1.83 6.94 0.37
CA GLU A 19 -1.79 6.37 1.72
C GLU A 19 -3.12 6.55 2.47
N GLU A 20 -3.65 7.79 2.49
CA GLU A 20 -4.94 8.10 3.09
C GLU A 20 -6.08 7.32 2.42
N TYR A 21 -6.07 7.23 1.09
CA TYR A 21 -7.07 6.48 0.32
C TYR A 21 -7.06 4.98 0.66
N LEU A 22 -5.89 4.35 0.79
CA LEU A 22 -5.79 2.93 1.17
C LEU A 22 -6.29 2.70 2.60
N ARG A 23 -5.98 3.61 3.52
CA ARG A 23 -6.50 3.57 4.90
C ARG A 23 -8.02 3.68 4.93
N GLU A 24 -8.59 4.65 4.22
CA GLU A 24 -10.05 4.79 4.08
C GLU A 24 -10.71 3.53 3.49
N MET A 25 -10.06 2.89 2.51
CA MET A 25 -10.56 1.65 1.94
C MET A 25 -10.57 0.52 2.96
N HIS A 26 -9.55 0.42 3.81
CA HIS A 26 -9.51 -0.58 4.87
C HIS A 26 -10.58 -0.34 5.93
N LEU A 27 -10.81 0.91 6.31
CA LEU A 27 -11.93 1.30 7.20
C LEU A 27 -13.30 0.91 6.62
N LYS A 28 -13.42 0.90 5.29
CA LYS A 28 -14.64 0.43 4.58
C LYS A 28 -14.69 -1.10 4.42
N GLY A 29 -13.73 -1.84 4.98
CA GLY A 29 -13.63 -3.31 4.87
C GLY A 29 -12.99 -3.79 3.57
N TRP A 30 -12.18 -2.96 2.90
CA TRP A 30 -11.45 -3.33 1.69
C TRP A 30 -9.94 -3.37 1.96
N ARG A 31 -9.39 -4.57 2.06
CA ARG A 31 -7.96 -4.79 2.25
C ARG A 31 -7.23 -4.71 0.91
N TYR A 32 -6.20 -3.89 0.84
CA TYR A 32 -5.36 -3.77 -0.34
C TYR A 32 -4.52 -5.05 -0.54
N ARG A 33 -4.48 -5.54 -1.78
CA ARG A 33 -3.76 -6.76 -2.17
C ARG A 33 -2.55 -6.49 -3.05
N THR A 34 -2.71 -5.67 -4.09
CA THR A 34 -1.64 -5.31 -5.03
C THR A 34 -2.17 -4.21 -5.96
N SER A 35 -1.28 -3.46 -6.56
CA SER A 35 -1.52 -2.56 -7.67
C SER A 35 -0.61 -2.85 -8.86
N ARG A 36 -1.12 -2.60 -10.06
CA ARG A 36 -0.32 -2.73 -11.28
C ARG A 36 -0.80 -1.74 -12.32
N PHE A 37 0.10 -0.93 -12.88
CA PHE A 37 -0.23 0.06 -13.92
C PHE A 37 -1.46 0.94 -13.57
N GLY A 38 -1.56 1.45 -12.34
CA GLY A 38 -2.71 2.26 -11.89
C GLY A 38 -3.99 1.47 -11.61
N PHE A 39 -3.95 0.15 -11.61
CA PHE A 39 -5.05 -0.68 -11.12
C PHE A 39 -4.78 -1.11 -9.70
N PHE A 40 -5.71 -0.84 -8.78
CA PHE A 40 -5.71 -1.32 -7.41
C PHE A 40 -6.64 -2.52 -7.25
N TYR A 41 -6.12 -3.57 -6.64
CA TYR A 41 -6.86 -4.79 -6.33
C TYR A 41 -7.10 -4.86 -4.83
N PHE A 42 -8.36 -4.90 -4.45
CA PHE A 42 -8.80 -5.01 -3.07
C PHE A 42 -9.56 -6.32 -2.86
N CYS A 43 -9.43 -6.86 -1.65
CA CYS A 43 -10.19 -8.00 -1.17
C CYS A 43 -11.06 -7.57 0.00
N GLN A 44 -12.27 -8.09 0.09
CA GLN A 44 -13.14 -7.83 1.23
C GLN A 44 -12.51 -8.38 2.52
N CYS A 45 -12.43 -7.55 3.56
CA CYS A 45 -11.91 -7.89 4.88
C CYS A 45 -12.76 -7.22 5.97
N GLN A 46 -12.48 -7.52 7.23
CA GLN A 46 -13.09 -6.76 8.32
C GLN A 46 -12.55 -5.32 8.31
N PRO A 47 -13.37 -4.33 8.64
CA PRO A 47 -12.93 -2.95 8.74
C PRO A 47 -11.88 -2.83 9.85
N ASP A 48 -10.67 -2.41 9.50
CA ASP A 48 -9.54 -2.27 10.41
C ASP A 48 -8.75 -1.01 10.04
N ASP A 49 -8.15 -0.36 11.05
CA ASP A 49 -7.40 0.88 10.86
C ASP A 49 -5.93 0.58 10.54
N VAL A 50 -5.69 -0.01 9.36
CA VAL A 50 -4.33 -0.28 8.91
C VAL A 50 -3.76 0.93 8.21
N ILE A 51 -2.61 1.37 8.70
CA ILE A 51 -1.83 2.44 8.10
C ILE A 51 -1.02 1.82 6.95
N TYR A 52 -1.17 2.35 5.75
CA TYR A 52 -0.33 1.98 4.62
C TYR A 52 0.79 2.99 4.49
N ARG A 53 2.03 2.52 4.30
CA ARG A 53 3.16 3.39 3.96
C ARG A 53 3.69 3.11 2.56
N ILE A 54 3.81 4.16 1.75
CA ILE A 54 4.20 4.03 0.34
C ILE A 54 5.54 4.72 0.12
N TYR A 55 6.54 3.93 -0.28
CA TYR A 55 7.89 4.41 -0.55
C TYR A 55 8.21 4.30 -2.04
N ASP A 56 8.74 5.37 -2.63
CA ASP A 56 9.21 5.32 -4.01
C ASP A 56 10.46 4.43 -4.13
N SER A 57 10.44 3.50 -5.09
CA SER A 57 11.49 2.51 -5.29
C SER A 57 12.86 3.13 -5.61
N ARG A 58 12.92 4.37 -6.10
CA ARG A 58 14.19 5.09 -6.34
C ARG A 58 14.90 5.43 -5.04
N PHE A 59 14.15 5.69 -3.97
CA PHE A 59 14.71 5.94 -2.65
C PHE A 59 14.83 4.68 -1.79
N LEU A 60 14.33 3.54 -2.25
CA LEU A 60 14.37 2.27 -1.51
C LEU A 60 15.79 1.87 -1.09
N LYS A 61 16.79 2.13 -1.94
CA LYS A 61 18.20 1.87 -1.62
C LYS A 61 18.68 2.66 -0.40
N LYS A 62 18.17 3.88 -0.19
CA LYS A 62 18.49 4.73 0.96
C LYS A 62 17.83 4.21 2.23
N TYR A 63 16.61 3.68 2.12
CA TYR A 63 15.81 3.20 3.25
C TYR A 63 15.95 1.69 3.51
N LYS A 64 16.95 1.01 2.94
CA LYS A 64 17.16 -0.43 3.13
C LYS A 64 17.25 -0.85 4.60
N HIS A 65 17.89 -0.04 5.43
CA HIS A 65 18.00 -0.29 6.87
C HIS A 65 16.64 -0.16 7.56
N GLU A 66 15.87 0.87 7.22
CA GLU A 66 14.52 1.07 7.78
C GLU A 66 13.56 -0.05 7.35
N LEU A 67 13.65 -0.52 6.11
CA LEU A 67 12.88 -1.67 5.62
C LEU A 67 13.16 -2.95 6.41
N GLN A 68 14.40 -3.14 6.87
CA GLN A 68 14.76 -4.28 7.70
C GLN A 68 14.15 -4.14 9.11
N ASP A 69 14.11 -2.93 9.64
CA ASP A 69 13.47 -2.61 10.92
C ASP A 69 11.94 -2.83 10.88
N PHE A 70 11.28 -2.39 9.79
CA PHE A 70 9.86 -2.63 9.57
C PHE A 70 9.51 -4.12 9.52
N ARG A 71 10.36 -4.92 8.86
CA ARG A 71 10.18 -6.37 8.78
C ARG A 71 10.26 -7.04 10.15
N ASN A 72 11.09 -6.53 11.05
CA ASN A 72 11.17 -7.01 12.44
C ASN A 72 9.98 -6.52 13.28
N SER A 73 9.43 -5.35 12.96
CA SER A 73 8.31 -4.74 13.67
C SER A 73 6.92 -5.31 13.30
N GLY A 74 6.86 -6.35 12.46
CA GLY A 74 5.62 -7.02 12.09
C GLY A 74 4.88 -6.41 10.89
N TRP A 75 5.50 -5.46 10.17
CA TRP A 75 4.92 -4.88 8.97
C TRP A 75 5.06 -5.84 7.78
N GLU A 76 4.00 -5.96 6.97
CA GLU A 76 3.96 -6.80 5.77
C GLU A 76 4.23 -5.95 4.53
N LEU A 77 5.32 -6.26 3.82
CA LEU A 77 5.61 -5.68 2.50
C LEU A 77 4.73 -6.36 1.44
N ILE A 78 3.83 -5.61 0.82
CA ILE A 78 2.86 -6.14 -0.15
C ILE A 78 3.37 -6.03 -1.59
N GLU A 79 3.97 -4.88 -1.95
CA GLU A 79 4.27 -4.57 -3.34
C GLU A 79 5.74 -4.23 -3.58
N THR A 80 6.28 -4.74 -4.70
CA THR A 80 7.63 -4.47 -5.19
C THR A 80 7.56 -4.10 -6.68
N GLY A 81 7.19 -2.85 -6.95
CA GLY A 81 7.18 -2.28 -8.30
C GLY A 81 7.95 -0.95 -8.33
N PHE A 82 7.28 0.10 -8.78
CA PHE A 82 7.77 1.48 -8.70
C PHE A 82 7.64 2.10 -7.30
N CYS A 83 6.77 1.55 -6.47
CA CYS A 83 6.65 1.87 -5.06
C CYS A 83 6.62 0.59 -4.22
N SER A 84 7.10 0.68 -2.99
CA SER A 84 6.97 -0.33 -1.95
C SER A 84 5.91 0.07 -0.96
N ILE A 85 4.87 -0.76 -0.85
CA ILE A 85 3.76 -0.54 0.07
C ILE A 85 3.90 -1.49 1.25
N LEU A 86 3.99 -0.91 2.44
CA LEU A 86 4.02 -1.61 3.72
C LEU A 86 2.66 -1.45 4.41
N ARG A 87 2.17 -2.52 5.01
CA ARG A 87 0.97 -2.53 5.86
C ARG A 87 1.26 -3.12 7.23
#